data_AF-A0A6S8FWC4-F1
#
_entry.id   AF-A0A6S8FWC4-F1
#
_cell.length_a   1.000
_cell.length_b   1.000
_cell.length_c   1.000
_cell.angle_alpha   90.00
_cell.angle_beta   90.00
_cell.angle_gamma   90.00
#
_symmetry.space_group_name_H-M   'P 1'
#
loop_
_entity.id
_entity.type
_entity.pdbx_description
1 polymer ?
#
loop_
_entity_poly.entity_id
_entity_poly.type
_entity_poly.pdbx_seq_one_letter_code
_entity_poly.pdbx_strand_id
1 'polypeptide(L)'
;MATRSKKRNVNFPKGSIELIKHKNSSEMENGEVAAVVVSVVSGTSYDSLFRKVPQDSDMGKICTYSIKAGTILEKIIRTLQGEPIKNLETSSEEAKVLQQLKDNCDKAGRDAVCFNFECCSHYSGKHFGSLKAIQRMHMDLIGYLVNEYGCLCMFSDFSLKALIKDWDSSLLGPNPFVEVGSISRSFRLKFNPEILKNSPSAQLETVGNLCDKGHGEGSTIVGAMGGTIAYTLKKFAADEVKAPTPTKHVTRNRQKEAIAVMGNDSGQKELVELDSRIPEAGAVQKSFLRRFFSICGCGASIPNAAEVSLSAETIDAPVAVNVVADSKSTSAKTAAFESGVPYTVQVLTIADQADNSQITESYLEEAGDDVILCAAAGLDKTGLAGHVLLEYPPIADQPPKEEDEEDDEPIRGRILASCGHWIELMKVDTNVDRLLHVAEREWGVKSPQYQNAKMEMMNATAGSTMQKENMQKWSHQLVQSRAPHKYNRRLVKAKKARLEESS
;
A
#
# COMPACT_ATOMS: atom_id res chain seq x y z
N MET A 1 -21.63 18.62 51.18
CA MET A 1 -21.26 17.19 51.10
C MET A 1 -20.66 16.92 49.73
N ALA A 2 -19.34 16.78 49.63
CA ALA A 2 -18.68 16.39 48.38
C ALA A 2 -18.90 14.89 48.15
N THR A 3 -19.75 14.54 47.20
CA THR A 3 -19.93 13.15 46.77
C THR A 3 -18.64 12.70 46.09
N ARG A 4 -17.84 11.88 46.79
CA ARG A 4 -16.71 11.14 46.21
C ARG A 4 -17.25 10.31 45.04
N SER A 5 -17.07 10.80 43.82
CA SER A 5 -17.32 10.05 42.60
C SER A 5 -16.46 8.79 42.67
N LYS A 6 -17.10 7.63 42.90
CA LYS A 6 -16.44 6.32 42.81
C LYS A 6 -15.97 6.20 41.36
N LYS A 7 -14.67 6.36 41.12
CA LYS A 7 -14.04 6.02 39.84
C LYS A 7 -14.44 4.57 39.55
N ARG A 8 -15.35 4.36 38.60
CA ARG A 8 -15.65 3.02 38.10
C ARG A 8 -14.37 2.55 37.42
N ASN A 9 -13.78 1.46 37.91
CA ASN A 9 -12.73 0.75 37.18
C ASN A 9 -13.36 0.22 35.89
N VAL A 10 -13.16 0.94 34.79
CA VAL A 10 -13.55 0.48 33.47
C VAL A 10 -12.58 -0.64 33.10
N ASN A 11 -13.08 -1.88 33.08
CA ASN A 11 -12.27 -3.03 32.67
C ASN A 11 -12.13 -2.99 31.15
N PHE A 12 -10.94 -2.65 30.65
CA PHE A 12 -10.68 -2.66 29.21
C PHE A 12 -10.49 -4.09 28.72
N PRO A 13 -10.99 -4.44 27.52
CA PRO A 13 -10.79 -5.77 26.97
C PRO A 13 -9.30 -6.04 26.80
N LYS A 14 -8.84 -7.16 27.38
CA LYS A 14 -7.48 -7.66 27.18
C LYS A 14 -7.35 -8.16 25.73
N GLY A 15 -6.40 -7.57 25.00
CA GLY A 15 -6.02 -8.06 23.68
C GLY A 15 -5.05 -9.24 23.75
N SER A 16 -4.69 -9.80 22.60
CA SER A 16 -3.67 -10.84 22.48
C SER A 16 -2.93 -10.73 21.16
N ILE A 17 -1.76 -11.35 21.07
CA ILE A 17 -0.98 -11.48 19.84
C ILE A 17 -0.50 -12.93 19.72
N GLU A 18 -0.53 -13.46 18.50
CA GLU A 18 -0.01 -14.79 18.17
C GLU A 18 0.74 -14.77 16.84
N LEU A 19 1.80 -15.59 16.75
CA LEU A 19 2.46 -15.93 15.49
C LEU A 19 1.69 -17.07 14.83
N ILE A 20 1.30 -16.90 13.57
CA ILE A 20 0.54 -17.89 12.82
C ILE A 20 1.50 -18.89 12.18
N LYS A 21 1.32 -20.17 12.48
CA LYS A 21 2.07 -21.28 11.87
C LYS A 21 1.20 -22.00 10.85
N HIS A 22 1.58 -21.95 9.58
CA HIS A 22 0.90 -22.68 8.53
C HIS A 22 1.47 -24.10 8.41
N LYS A 23 0.62 -25.11 8.21
CA LYS A 23 1.03 -26.54 8.23
C LYS A 23 2.12 -26.92 7.21
N ASN A 24 2.28 -26.13 6.14
CA ASN A 24 3.19 -26.43 5.04
C ASN A 24 4.44 -25.52 5.03
N SER A 25 4.69 -24.72 6.08
CA SER A 25 5.81 -23.74 6.08
C SER A 25 7.16 -24.29 6.53
N SER A 26 7.28 -25.60 6.79
CA SER A 26 8.46 -26.20 7.45
C SER A 26 9.78 -26.03 6.68
N GLU A 27 9.73 -25.92 5.35
CA GLU A 27 10.95 -25.74 4.54
C GLU A 27 11.49 -24.30 4.61
N MET A 28 10.66 -23.32 5.00
CA MET A 28 11.05 -21.90 5.03
C MET A 28 11.31 -21.35 6.43
N GLU A 29 11.16 -22.11 7.51
CA GLU A 29 11.32 -21.58 8.88
C GLU A 29 12.73 -20.99 9.13
N ASN A 30 13.74 -21.52 8.44
CA ASN A 30 15.13 -21.06 8.52
C ASN A 30 15.50 -19.97 7.50
N GLY A 31 14.58 -19.56 6.63
CA GLY A 31 14.83 -18.50 5.65
C GLY A 31 14.96 -17.11 6.28
N GLU A 32 15.59 -16.20 5.54
CA GLU A 32 15.60 -14.77 5.87
C GLU A 32 14.18 -14.20 5.80
N VAL A 33 13.85 -13.24 6.68
CA VAL A 33 12.52 -12.64 6.73
C VAL A 33 12.35 -11.70 5.54
N ALA A 34 11.53 -12.11 4.57
CA ALA A 34 11.26 -11.31 3.38
C ALA A 34 10.13 -10.30 3.58
N ALA A 35 9.21 -10.57 4.51
CA ALA A 35 8.00 -9.81 4.72
C ALA A 35 7.37 -10.11 6.10
N VAL A 36 6.63 -9.14 6.65
CA VAL A 36 5.77 -9.33 7.82
C VAL A 36 4.36 -8.87 7.54
N VAL A 37 3.38 -9.74 7.81
CA VAL A 37 1.95 -9.42 7.70
C VAL A 37 1.32 -9.52 9.08
N VAL A 38 0.62 -8.48 9.51
CA VAL A 38 -0.03 -8.41 10.81
C VAL A 38 -1.52 -8.19 10.61
N SER A 39 -2.33 -9.21 10.88
CA SER A 39 -3.78 -9.11 10.88
C SER A 39 -4.28 -8.56 12.20
N VAL A 40 -4.89 -7.37 12.20
CA VAL A 40 -5.58 -6.79 13.36
C VAL A 40 -7.05 -7.20 13.33
N VAL A 41 -7.46 -8.01 14.31
CA VAL A 41 -8.76 -8.67 14.40
C VAL A 41 -9.41 -8.35 15.75
N SER A 42 -10.73 -8.24 15.82
CA SER A 42 -11.50 -8.55 17.05
C SER A 42 -12.60 -9.58 16.78
N GLY A 43 -12.57 -10.74 17.41
CA GLY A 43 -13.63 -11.73 17.15
C GLY A 43 -13.59 -12.30 15.73
N THR A 44 -14.73 -12.33 15.04
CA THR A 44 -14.86 -13.00 13.73
C THR A 44 -14.59 -12.04 12.58
N SER A 45 -13.84 -12.52 11.59
CA SER A 45 -13.54 -11.79 10.36
C SER A 45 -13.83 -12.68 9.16
N TYR A 46 -14.42 -12.07 8.13
CA TYR A 46 -14.56 -12.70 6.81
C TYR A 46 -13.26 -12.62 6.01
N ASP A 47 -12.43 -11.60 6.28
CA ASP A 47 -11.12 -11.41 5.68
C ASP A 47 -10.04 -12.15 6.46
N SER A 48 -10.17 -13.48 6.54
CA SER A 48 -9.21 -14.35 7.24
C SER A 48 -8.08 -14.84 6.34
N LEU A 49 -7.86 -14.16 5.20
CA LEU A 49 -6.99 -14.59 4.12
C LEU A 49 -5.58 -14.90 4.64
N PHE A 50 -4.91 -13.90 5.22
CA PHE A 50 -3.53 -14.04 5.68
C PHE A 50 -3.37 -15.04 6.82
N ARG A 51 -4.44 -15.29 7.59
CA ARG A 51 -4.42 -16.27 8.69
C ARG A 51 -4.62 -17.71 8.21
N LYS A 52 -5.22 -17.90 7.03
CA LYS A 52 -5.57 -19.23 6.50
C LYS A 52 -4.68 -19.66 5.35
N VAL A 53 -4.35 -18.74 4.46
CA VAL A 53 -3.58 -18.99 3.24
C VAL A 53 -2.11 -18.69 3.53
N PRO A 54 -1.22 -19.69 3.42
CA PRO A 54 0.22 -19.45 3.50
C PRO A 54 0.63 -18.40 2.48
N GLN A 55 1.49 -17.49 2.92
CA GLN A 55 2.04 -16.47 2.05
C GLN A 55 3.38 -16.99 1.50
N ASP A 56 3.50 -17.00 0.18
CA ASP A 56 4.65 -17.53 -0.54
C ASP A 56 5.55 -16.38 -1.02
N SER A 57 6.85 -16.64 -0.98
CA SER A 57 7.87 -15.79 -1.60
C SER A 57 9.05 -16.64 -2.02
N ASP A 58 9.60 -16.27 -3.16
CA ASP A 58 10.86 -16.77 -3.69
C ASP A 58 12.08 -16.02 -3.11
N MET A 59 11.84 -15.08 -2.19
CA MET A 59 12.83 -14.22 -1.55
C MET A 59 13.20 -14.64 -0.13
N GLY A 60 12.33 -15.38 0.55
CA GLY A 60 12.50 -15.74 1.96
C GLY A 60 11.17 -16.01 2.64
N LYS A 61 11.19 -16.13 3.97
CA LYS A 61 9.99 -16.43 4.74
C LYS A 61 9.14 -15.20 4.97
N ILE A 62 7.82 -15.39 4.96
CA ILE A 62 6.84 -14.39 5.32
C ILE A 62 6.31 -14.71 6.71
N CYS A 63 6.46 -13.78 7.66
CA CYS A 63 5.97 -13.98 9.03
C CYS A 63 4.58 -13.36 9.19
N THR A 64 3.59 -14.18 9.54
CA THR A 64 2.21 -13.70 9.74
C THR A 64 1.84 -13.69 11.22
N TYR A 65 1.27 -12.58 11.69
CA TYR A 65 0.77 -12.40 13.04
C TYR A 65 -0.73 -12.14 13.05
N SER A 66 -1.39 -12.57 14.11
CA SER A 66 -2.80 -12.26 14.40
C SER A 66 -2.87 -11.52 15.74
N ILE A 67 -3.48 -10.33 15.72
CA ILE A 67 -3.68 -9.51 16.91
C ILE A 67 -5.17 -9.49 17.20
N LYS A 68 -5.56 -9.89 18.41
CA LYS A 68 -6.85 -9.53 18.97
C LYS A 68 -6.73 -8.18 19.64
N ALA A 69 -7.38 -7.13 19.12
CA ALA A 69 -7.18 -5.81 19.69
C ALA A 69 -7.73 -5.67 21.12
N GLY A 70 -7.34 -4.58 21.77
CA GLY A 70 -7.50 -4.33 23.19
C GLY A 70 -6.29 -3.56 23.69
N THR A 71 -5.94 -3.76 24.96
CA THR A 71 -4.74 -3.14 25.56
C THR A 71 -3.41 -3.60 24.93
N ILE A 72 -3.42 -4.63 24.07
CA ILE A 72 -2.23 -5.09 23.34
C ILE A 72 -1.75 -4.08 22.28
N LEU A 73 -2.65 -3.24 21.74
CA LEU A 73 -2.27 -2.27 20.69
C LEU A 73 -1.23 -1.28 21.18
N GLU A 74 -1.40 -0.75 22.40
CA GLU A 74 -0.44 0.16 23.04
C GLU A 74 0.93 -0.50 23.24
N LYS A 75 0.93 -1.78 23.67
CA LYS A 75 2.17 -2.56 23.84
C LYS A 75 2.90 -2.76 22.52
N ILE A 76 2.17 -2.93 21.42
CA ILE A 76 2.77 -3.08 20.08
C ILE A 76 3.42 -1.76 19.65
N ILE A 77 2.74 -0.62 19.83
CA ILE A 77 3.32 0.71 19.55
C ILE A 77 4.64 0.85 20.31
N ARG A 78 4.62 0.65 21.63
CA ARG A 78 5.80 0.78 22.51
C ARG A 78 6.92 -0.19 22.13
N THR A 79 6.58 -1.43 21.79
CA THR A 79 7.56 -2.43 21.33
C THR A 79 8.23 -2.01 20.03
N LEU A 80 7.46 -1.53 19.05
CA LEU A 80 7.99 -1.06 17.76
C LEU A 80 8.78 0.26 17.89
N GLN A 81 8.47 1.08 18.90
CA GLN A 81 9.27 2.25 19.29
C GLN A 81 10.61 1.87 19.95
N GLY A 82 10.85 0.58 20.20
CA GLY A 82 12.07 0.08 20.82
C GLY A 82 12.04 0.09 22.34
N GLU A 83 10.88 0.27 22.98
CA GLU A 83 10.79 0.14 24.42
C GLU A 83 11.13 -1.29 24.87
N PRO A 84 11.99 -1.47 25.89
CA PRO A 84 12.31 -2.79 26.40
C PRO A 84 11.06 -3.53 26.90
N ILE A 85 10.80 -4.72 26.36
CA ILE A 85 9.60 -5.52 26.67
C ILE A 85 9.47 -5.86 28.17
N LYS A 86 10.59 -5.93 28.89
CA LYS A 86 10.60 -6.11 30.36
C LYS A 86 9.84 -5.01 31.13
N ASN A 87 9.64 -3.84 30.51
CA ASN A 87 8.88 -2.73 31.08
C ASN A 87 7.38 -2.82 30.77
N LEU A 88 6.98 -3.75 29.89
CA LEU A 88 5.59 -3.95 29.51
C LEU A 88 4.98 -5.02 30.42
N GLU A 89 3.87 -4.69 31.09
CA GLU A 89 3.09 -5.63 31.90
C GLU A 89 2.48 -6.74 31.02
N THR A 90 3.27 -7.77 30.72
CA THR A 90 2.96 -8.83 29.75
C THR A 90 3.22 -10.21 30.36
N SER A 91 2.54 -11.24 29.84
CA SER A 91 2.93 -12.61 30.18
C SER A 91 4.25 -12.96 29.50
N SER A 92 4.97 -13.96 30.02
CA SER A 92 6.23 -14.42 29.41
C SER A 92 6.06 -14.83 27.95
N GLU A 93 4.92 -15.41 27.58
CA GLU A 93 4.66 -15.82 26.20
C GLU A 93 4.30 -14.62 25.29
N GLU A 94 3.48 -13.69 25.77
CA GLU A 94 3.15 -12.45 25.06
C GLU A 94 4.41 -11.62 24.79
N ALA A 95 5.32 -11.54 25.78
CA ALA A 95 6.61 -10.87 25.65
C ALA A 95 7.48 -11.48 24.54
N LYS A 96 7.54 -12.82 24.44
CA LYS A 96 8.30 -13.50 23.37
C LYS A 96 7.72 -13.19 22.00
N VAL A 97 6.41 -13.24 21.84
CA VAL A 97 5.76 -12.98 20.54
C VAL A 97 5.95 -11.51 20.13
N LEU A 98 5.86 -10.56 21.07
CA LEU A 98 6.16 -9.15 20.83
C LEU A 98 7.61 -8.94 20.39
N GLN A 99 8.57 -9.61 21.05
CA GLN A 99 9.98 -9.54 20.65
C GLN A 99 10.18 -10.11 19.24
N GLN A 100 9.58 -11.26 18.95
CA GLN A 100 9.65 -11.87 17.63
C GLN A 100 9.05 -10.98 16.55
N LEU A 101 7.91 -10.32 16.83
CA LEU A 101 7.32 -9.36 15.91
C LEU A 101 8.31 -8.23 15.60
N LYS A 102 8.90 -7.63 16.64
CA LYS A 102 9.88 -6.56 16.47
C LYS A 102 11.08 -7.01 15.64
N ASP A 103 11.68 -8.14 16.00
CA ASP A 103 12.87 -8.68 15.33
C ASP A 103 12.59 -9.00 13.86
N ASN A 104 11.40 -9.53 13.55
CA ASN A 104 11.00 -9.85 12.18
C ASN A 104 10.72 -8.57 11.38
N CYS A 105 10.09 -7.57 11.98
CA CYS A 105 9.89 -6.24 11.41
C CYS A 105 11.22 -5.55 11.08
N ASP A 106 12.18 -5.56 12.01
CA ASP A 106 13.52 -5.00 11.83
C ASP A 106 14.27 -5.70 10.68
N LYS A 107 14.15 -7.03 10.59
CA LYS A 107 14.78 -7.84 9.52
C LYS A 107 14.14 -7.63 8.15
N ALA A 108 12.82 -7.56 8.07
CA ALA A 108 12.10 -7.38 6.82
C ALA A 108 12.32 -5.99 6.20
N GLY A 109 12.49 -4.98 7.05
CA GLY A 109 12.46 -3.58 6.63
C GLY A 109 11.03 -3.05 6.59
N ARG A 110 10.87 -1.77 6.92
CA ARG A 110 9.56 -1.13 7.16
C ARG A 110 8.64 -1.15 5.92
N ASP A 111 9.21 -1.10 4.71
CA ASP A 111 8.47 -1.17 3.45
C ASP A 111 7.93 -2.57 3.13
N ALA A 112 8.50 -3.60 3.78
CA ALA A 112 8.06 -4.99 3.73
C ALA A 112 7.27 -5.41 4.99
N VAL A 113 6.58 -4.45 5.63
CA VAL A 113 5.65 -4.69 6.73
C VAL A 113 4.26 -4.20 6.34
N CYS A 114 3.24 -5.00 6.64
CA CYS A 114 1.85 -4.61 6.46
C CYS A 114 0.99 -4.94 7.67
N PHE A 115 0.20 -3.96 8.11
CA PHE A 115 -0.88 -4.13 9.07
C PHE A 115 -2.22 -4.16 8.33
N ASN A 116 -2.83 -5.34 8.25
CA ASN A 116 -4.15 -5.54 7.67
C ASN A 116 -5.22 -5.44 8.75
N PHE A 117 -6.06 -4.40 8.71
CA PHE A 117 -7.19 -4.26 9.62
C PHE A 117 -8.35 -5.09 9.06
N GLU A 118 -8.53 -6.29 9.62
CA GLU A 118 -9.45 -7.28 9.08
C GLU A 118 -10.92 -6.85 9.21
N CYS A 119 -11.66 -7.15 8.15
CA CYS A 119 -13.05 -6.79 8.01
C CYS A 119 -13.98 -7.47 9.03
N CYS A 120 -15.05 -6.78 9.45
CA CYS A 120 -16.06 -7.15 10.47
C CYS A 120 -15.62 -7.28 11.91
N SER A 121 -14.35 -7.57 12.15
CA SER A 121 -13.88 -7.96 13.47
C SER A 121 -14.05 -6.83 14.52
N HIS A 122 -13.89 -5.58 14.10
CA HIS A 122 -14.11 -4.44 14.97
C HIS A 122 -15.36 -3.62 14.70
N TYR A 123 -16.08 -3.93 13.65
CA TYR A 123 -17.16 -3.06 13.17
C TYR A 123 -18.36 -3.13 14.11
N SER A 124 -18.37 -2.26 15.13
CA SER A 124 -19.48 -2.09 16.05
C SER A 124 -20.05 -0.69 15.82
N GLY A 125 -21.16 -0.63 15.09
CA GLY A 125 -21.80 0.65 14.76
C GLY A 125 -20.93 1.59 13.92
N LYS A 126 -20.14 1.06 12.97
CA LYS A 126 -19.19 1.83 12.15
C LYS A 126 -17.95 2.36 12.84
N HIS A 127 -17.53 1.78 13.95
CA HIS A 127 -16.33 2.20 14.68
C HIS A 127 -15.36 1.04 14.90
N PHE A 128 -14.10 1.33 15.24
CA PHE A 128 -13.11 0.36 15.73
C PHE A 128 -13.41 -0.08 17.18
N GLY A 129 -14.42 -0.93 17.34
CA GLY A 129 -14.93 -1.38 18.63
C GLY A 129 -15.92 -0.39 19.26
N SER A 130 -16.57 -0.84 20.34
CA SER A 130 -17.67 -0.10 20.99
C SER A 130 -17.20 0.90 22.07
N LEU A 131 -15.95 0.81 22.53
CA LEU A 131 -15.39 1.67 23.57
C LEU A 131 -14.50 2.75 22.94
N LYS A 132 -14.74 4.03 23.25
CA LYS A 132 -13.93 5.16 22.76
C LYS A 132 -12.43 5.02 23.02
N ALA A 133 -12.05 4.42 24.15
CA ALA A 133 -10.64 4.17 24.45
C ALA A 133 -10.01 3.17 23.48
N ILE A 134 -10.74 2.15 23.05
CA ILE A 134 -10.26 1.17 22.06
C ILE A 134 -10.20 1.81 20.67
N GLN A 135 -11.19 2.63 20.30
CA GLN A 135 -11.15 3.41 19.05
C GLN A 135 -9.90 4.30 19.02
N ARG A 136 -9.62 4.98 20.14
CA ARG A 136 -8.42 5.81 20.29
C ARG A 136 -7.13 5.00 20.13
N MET A 137 -7.02 3.84 20.77
CA MET A 137 -5.84 2.96 20.63
C MET A 137 -5.64 2.47 19.18
N HIS A 138 -6.72 2.23 18.42
CA HIS A 138 -6.60 1.91 16.99
C HIS A 138 -6.03 3.10 16.22
N MET A 139 -6.60 4.29 16.42
CA MET A 139 -6.12 5.48 15.72
C MET A 139 -4.69 5.87 16.10
N ASP A 140 -4.31 5.71 17.37
CA ASP A 140 -2.93 5.93 17.81
C ASP A 140 -1.97 4.92 17.15
N LEU A 141 -2.37 3.65 17.02
CA LEU A 141 -1.58 2.65 16.29
C LEU A 141 -1.48 3.00 14.79
N ILE A 142 -2.59 3.34 14.14
CA ILE A 142 -2.61 3.69 12.71
C ILE A 142 -1.73 4.93 12.46
N GLY A 143 -1.88 5.98 13.27
CA GLY A 143 -1.06 7.19 13.20
C GLY A 143 0.42 6.89 13.37
N TYR A 144 0.78 6.05 14.36
CA TYR A 144 2.17 5.61 14.53
C TYR A 144 2.70 4.82 13.32
N LEU A 145 1.94 3.84 12.83
CA LEU A 145 2.35 2.98 11.73
C LEU A 145 2.60 3.76 10.42
N VAL A 146 1.79 4.79 10.18
CA VAL A 146 1.87 5.61 8.98
C VAL A 146 2.92 6.72 9.14
N ASN A 147 2.85 7.51 10.20
CA ASN A 147 3.66 8.74 10.30
C ASN A 147 5.07 8.52 10.86
N GLU A 148 5.25 7.53 11.74
CA GLU A 148 6.49 7.35 12.51
C GLU A 148 7.24 6.08 12.09
N TYR A 149 6.49 4.98 11.93
CA TYR A 149 7.07 3.70 11.56
C TYR A 149 7.29 3.59 10.05
N GLY A 150 6.29 3.94 9.24
CA GLY A 150 6.37 4.00 7.78
C GLY A 150 6.17 2.66 7.10
N CYS A 151 5.01 2.03 7.33
CA CYS A 151 4.63 0.78 6.68
C CYS A 151 3.29 0.89 5.93
N LEU A 152 2.83 -0.22 5.34
CA LEU A 152 1.52 -0.30 4.72
C LEU A 152 0.45 -0.63 5.77
N CYS A 153 -0.63 0.15 5.81
CA CYS A 153 -1.85 -0.18 6.53
C CYS A 153 -2.98 -0.44 5.53
N MET A 154 -3.69 -1.55 5.66
CA MET A 154 -4.77 -1.93 4.76
C MET A 154 -6.12 -1.94 5.46
N PHE A 155 -7.12 -1.42 4.76
CA PHE A 155 -8.50 -1.38 5.23
C PHE A 155 -9.43 -1.80 4.08
N SER A 156 -10.25 -2.81 4.33
CA SER A 156 -11.20 -3.38 3.38
C SER A 156 -12.61 -3.30 3.97
N ASP A 157 -13.57 -2.94 3.12
CA ASP A 157 -15.00 -2.98 3.43
C ASP A 157 -15.37 -2.39 4.81
N PHE A 158 -15.77 -3.20 5.80
CA PHE A 158 -16.19 -2.72 7.12
C PHE A 158 -15.06 -2.09 7.93
N SER A 159 -13.79 -2.50 7.77
CA SER A 159 -12.68 -1.80 8.43
C SER A 159 -12.40 -0.44 7.80
N LEU A 160 -12.68 -0.28 6.50
CA LEU A 160 -12.66 1.02 5.85
C LEU A 160 -13.82 1.91 6.35
N LYS A 161 -15.03 1.38 6.53
CA LYS A 161 -16.14 2.14 7.16
C LYS A 161 -15.75 2.64 8.56
N ALA A 162 -15.11 1.79 9.36
CA ALA A 162 -14.61 2.16 10.68
C ALA A 162 -13.56 3.27 10.59
N LEU A 163 -12.58 3.14 9.69
CA LEU A 163 -11.56 4.16 9.44
C LEU A 163 -12.17 5.51 9.05
N ILE A 164 -13.13 5.53 8.13
CA ILE A 164 -13.80 6.75 7.69
C ILE A 164 -14.47 7.46 8.87
N LYS A 165 -15.13 6.69 9.74
CA LYS A 165 -15.89 7.22 10.86
C LYS A 165 -15.02 7.69 12.02
N ASP A 166 -13.96 6.94 12.33
CA ASP A 166 -13.02 7.20 13.43
C ASP A 166 -11.82 8.07 13.00
N TRP A 167 -11.82 8.54 11.76
CA TRP A 167 -10.73 9.32 11.19
C TRP A 167 -10.33 10.49 12.10
N ASP A 168 -9.07 10.51 12.52
CA ASP A 168 -8.48 11.56 13.34
C ASP A 168 -7.59 12.45 12.47
N SER A 169 -8.09 13.64 12.14
CA SER A 169 -7.36 14.55 11.25
C SER A 169 -6.10 15.16 11.86
N SER A 170 -5.94 15.10 13.19
CA SER A 170 -4.69 15.50 13.84
C SER A 170 -3.58 14.48 13.62
N LEU A 171 -3.95 13.20 13.37
CA LEU A 171 -3.01 12.13 13.09
C LEU A 171 -2.81 11.92 11.59
N LEU A 172 -3.89 11.90 10.80
CA LEU A 172 -3.84 11.46 9.40
C LEU A 172 -4.07 12.60 8.39
N GLY A 173 -4.28 13.83 8.85
CA GLY A 173 -4.71 14.95 8.00
C GLY A 173 -6.20 14.89 7.63
N PRO A 174 -6.68 15.71 6.68
CA PRO A 174 -8.08 15.70 6.27
C PRO A 174 -8.54 14.30 5.82
N ASN A 175 -9.79 13.90 6.09
CA ASN A 175 -10.33 12.61 5.59
C ASN A 175 -10.74 12.74 4.12
N PRO A 176 -10.10 11.99 3.19
CA PRO A 176 -10.42 12.09 1.76
C PRO A 176 -11.64 11.25 1.37
N PHE A 177 -12.05 10.29 2.20
CA PHE A 177 -13.04 9.27 1.87
C PHE A 177 -14.47 9.67 2.27
N VAL A 178 -15.45 9.22 1.48
CA VAL A 178 -16.89 9.34 1.78
C VAL A 178 -17.58 8.02 1.47
N GLU A 179 -18.29 7.46 2.46
CA GLU A 179 -19.22 6.34 2.23
C GLU A 179 -20.47 6.89 1.54
N VAL A 180 -20.77 6.39 0.33
CA VAL A 180 -21.93 6.82 -0.48
C VAL A 180 -23.03 5.76 -0.56
N GLY A 181 -22.77 4.57 -0.03
CA GLY A 181 -23.77 3.51 0.01
C GLY A 181 -23.18 2.15 0.33
N SER A 182 -23.87 1.11 -0.14
CA SER A 182 -23.42 -0.27 -0.04
C SER A 182 -23.75 -1.10 -1.28
N ILE A 183 -22.99 -2.17 -1.47
CA ILE A 183 -23.11 -3.17 -2.54
C ILE A 183 -23.40 -4.51 -1.85
N SER A 184 -24.18 -5.41 -2.48
CA SER A 184 -24.63 -6.63 -1.80
C SER A 184 -24.42 -7.95 -2.55
N ARG A 185 -24.00 -7.94 -3.81
CA ARG A 185 -23.76 -9.19 -4.58
C ARG A 185 -22.40 -9.20 -5.25
N SER A 186 -22.15 -8.23 -6.12
CA SER A 186 -20.91 -8.17 -6.88
C SER A 186 -20.72 -6.80 -7.50
N PHE A 187 -19.47 -6.44 -7.73
CA PHE A 187 -19.12 -5.27 -8.51
C PHE A 187 -17.98 -5.59 -9.47
N ARG A 188 -17.88 -4.79 -10.53
CA ARG A 188 -16.81 -4.90 -11.52
C ARG A 188 -15.80 -3.81 -11.24
N LEU A 189 -14.56 -4.22 -10.98
CA LEU A 189 -13.43 -3.32 -10.91
C LEU A 189 -12.82 -3.15 -12.30
N LYS A 190 -12.52 -1.91 -12.66
CA LYS A 190 -11.71 -1.51 -13.82
C LYS A 190 -10.41 -0.88 -13.35
N PHE A 191 -9.34 -1.14 -14.09
CA PHE A 191 -8.02 -0.61 -13.79
C PHE A 191 -7.12 -0.61 -15.02
N ASN A 192 -6.04 0.16 -14.99
CA ASN A 192 -4.97 0.06 -15.96
C ASN A 192 -3.95 -1.00 -15.50
N PRO A 193 -3.74 -2.11 -16.24
CA PRO A 193 -2.83 -3.18 -15.81
C PRO A 193 -1.39 -2.73 -15.62
N GLU A 194 -0.90 -1.77 -16.41
CA GLU A 194 0.48 -1.26 -16.29
C GLU A 194 0.67 -0.43 -15.02
N ILE A 195 -0.36 0.29 -14.57
CA ILE A 195 -0.34 0.97 -13.28
C ILE A 195 -0.35 -0.04 -12.14
N LEU A 196 -1.20 -1.06 -12.21
CA LEU A 196 -1.25 -2.08 -11.17
C LEU A 196 0.04 -2.90 -11.06
N LYS A 197 0.74 -3.18 -12.17
CA LYS A 197 2.06 -3.84 -12.15
C LYS A 197 3.12 -3.08 -11.33
N ASN A 198 2.93 -1.77 -11.16
CA ASN A 198 3.83 -0.93 -10.37
C ASN A 198 3.29 -0.66 -8.96
N SER A 199 2.13 -1.22 -8.60
CA SER A 199 1.49 -1.04 -7.31
C SER A 199 2.43 -1.41 -6.16
N PRO A 200 2.39 -0.70 -5.02
CA PRO A 200 3.09 -1.13 -3.82
C PRO A 200 2.52 -2.42 -3.22
N SER A 201 1.32 -2.85 -3.66
CA SER A 201 0.73 -4.12 -3.26
C SER A 201 1.08 -5.22 -4.25
N ALA A 202 1.81 -6.25 -3.79
CA ALA A 202 2.19 -7.38 -4.64
C ALA A 202 0.96 -8.18 -5.11
N GLN A 203 -0.17 -8.11 -4.38
CA GLN A 203 -1.44 -8.70 -4.78
C GLN A 203 -2.03 -7.96 -5.99
N LEU A 204 -2.11 -6.63 -5.96
CA LEU A 204 -2.55 -5.82 -7.10
C LEU A 204 -1.59 -5.90 -8.27
N GLU A 205 -0.29 -5.93 -8.01
CA GLU A 205 0.72 -6.21 -9.02
C GLU A 205 0.47 -7.55 -9.71
N THR A 206 0.11 -8.59 -8.94
CA THR A 206 -0.22 -9.90 -9.51
C THR A 206 -1.48 -9.82 -10.36
N VAL A 207 -2.52 -9.10 -9.92
CA VAL A 207 -3.73 -8.85 -10.73
C VAL A 207 -3.37 -8.12 -12.04
N GLY A 208 -2.58 -7.05 -11.97
CA GLY A 208 -2.10 -6.33 -13.15
C GLY A 208 -1.26 -7.22 -14.08
N ASN A 209 -0.47 -8.13 -13.51
CA ASN A 209 0.30 -9.11 -14.27
C ASN A 209 -0.58 -10.18 -14.91
N LEU A 210 -1.69 -10.58 -14.31
CA LEU A 210 -2.61 -11.57 -14.86
C LEU A 210 -3.43 -11.01 -16.03
N CYS A 211 -3.71 -9.71 -16.05
CA CYS A 211 -4.42 -9.08 -17.16
C CYS A 211 -3.51 -8.87 -18.38
N ASP A 212 -4.07 -9.16 -19.56
CA ASP A 212 -3.37 -9.03 -20.84
C ASP A 212 -3.28 -7.56 -21.30
N LYS A 213 -2.24 -7.22 -22.07
CA LYS A 213 -1.96 -5.86 -22.54
C LYS A 213 -2.86 -5.40 -23.69
N GLY A 214 -3.59 -6.33 -24.32
CA GLY A 214 -4.26 -6.10 -25.61
C GLY A 214 -5.30 -4.99 -25.64
N HIS A 215 -5.84 -4.58 -24.48
CA HIS A 215 -6.98 -3.64 -24.42
C HIS A 215 -6.72 -2.35 -23.64
N GLY A 216 -5.51 -2.15 -23.08
CA GLY A 216 -5.19 -0.97 -22.25
C GLY A 216 -5.96 -0.88 -20.92
N GLU A 217 -6.95 -1.76 -20.70
CA GLU A 217 -7.84 -1.82 -19.56
C GLU A 217 -7.96 -3.26 -19.07
N GLY A 218 -7.77 -3.46 -17.78
CA GLY A 218 -8.03 -4.72 -17.08
C GLY A 218 -9.33 -4.63 -16.30
N SER A 219 -9.92 -5.79 -16.03
CA SER A 219 -11.09 -5.87 -15.17
C SER A 219 -11.13 -7.11 -14.31
N THR A 220 -11.81 -7.01 -13.16
CA THR A 220 -12.15 -8.16 -12.33
C THR A 220 -13.56 -8.02 -11.80
N ILE A 221 -14.28 -9.14 -11.69
CA ILE A 221 -15.53 -9.21 -10.93
C ILE A 221 -15.17 -9.62 -9.51
N VAL A 222 -15.69 -8.89 -8.54
CA VAL A 222 -15.49 -9.13 -7.12
C VAL A 222 -16.85 -9.45 -6.50
N GLY A 223 -16.88 -10.46 -5.65
CA GLY A 223 -18.03 -10.75 -4.81
C GLY A 223 -18.20 -9.64 -3.78
N ALA A 224 -19.43 -9.37 -3.39
CA ALA A 224 -19.74 -8.45 -2.32
C ALA A 224 -20.70 -9.15 -1.36
N MET A 225 -20.37 -9.08 -0.07
CA MET A 225 -21.32 -9.44 0.97
C MET A 225 -22.38 -8.35 1.11
N GLY A 226 -23.52 -8.69 1.70
CA GLY A 226 -24.54 -7.70 2.02
C GLY A 226 -23.96 -6.57 2.88
N GLY A 227 -24.06 -5.33 2.41
CA GLY A 227 -23.59 -4.16 3.12
C GLY A 227 -22.14 -3.77 2.83
N THR A 228 -21.46 -4.43 1.88
CA THR A 228 -20.11 -4.07 1.46
C THR A 228 -20.04 -2.60 1.06
N ILE A 229 -19.00 -1.88 1.48
CA ILE A 229 -18.91 -0.42 1.30
C ILE A 229 -18.93 0.00 -0.18
N ALA A 230 -19.77 0.98 -0.50
CA ALA A 230 -19.63 1.80 -1.70
C ALA A 230 -19.07 3.16 -1.25
N TYR A 231 -17.90 3.56 -1.73
CA TYR A 231 -17.24 4.79 -1.31
C TYR A 231 -16.63 5.57 -2.47
N THR A 232 -16.38 6.85 -2.22
CA THR A 232 -15.69 7.73 -3.15
C THR A 232 -14.80 8.73 -2.42
N LEU A 233 -14.24 9.69 -3.16
CA LEU A 233 -13.38 10.75 -2.67
C LEU A 233 -14.08 12.12 -2.65
N LYS A 234 -13.65 12.96 -1.71
CA LYS A 234 -13.98 14.39 -1.69
C LYS A 234 -13.24 15.15 -2.78
N LYS A 235 -13.81 16.23 -3.26
CA LYS A 235 -13.23 17.10 -4.32
C LYS A 235 -11.80 17.55 -4.02
N PHE A 236 -11.51 18.02 -2.81
CA PHE A 236 -10.14 18.47 -2.46
C PHE A 236 -9.09 17.36 -2.60
N ALA A 237 -9.49 16.10 -2.40
CA ALA A 237 -8.60 14.96 -2.51
C ALA A 237 -8.38 14.58 -3.99
N ALA A 238 -9.31 14.95 -4.87
CA ALA A 238 -9.23 14.73 -6.31
C ALA A 238 -8.18 15.64 -6.97
N ASP A 239 -8.10 16.89 -6.51
CA ASP A 239 -7.13 17.86 -7.00
C ASP A 239 -5.68 17.43 -6.69
N GLU A 240 -5.50 16.63 -5.63
CA GLU A 240 -4.23 16.04 -5.21
C GLU A 240 -3.93 14.68 -5.87
N VAL A 241 -4.80 14.20 -6.77
CA VAL A 241 -4.56 12.93 -7.46
C VAL A 241 -3.40 13.09 -8.43
N LYS A 242 -2.27 12.47 -8.09
CA LYS A 242 -1.12 12.44 -9.01
C LYS A 242 -1.40 11.48 -10.15
N ALA A 243 -1.24 11.97 -11.38
CA ALA A 243 -0.95 11.07 -12.49
C ALA A 243 0.31 10.27 -12.12
N PRO A 244 0.29 8.92 -12.25
CA PRO A 244 1.45 8.10 -11.96
C PRO A 244 2.60 8.60 -12.82
N THR A 245 3.67 9.04 -12.17
CA THR A 245 4.88 9.39 -12.90
C THR A 245 5.41 8.08 -13.48
N PRO A 246 5.51 7.93 -14.82
CA PRO A 246 6.09 6.72 -15.37
C PRO A 246 7.50 6.60 -14.83
N THR A 247 7.74 5.58 -14.00
CA THR A 247 9.07 5.25 -13.50
C THR A 247 9.90 4.97 -14.74
N LYS A 248 10.78 5.90 -15.11
CA LYS A 248 11.75 5.66 -16.17
C LYS A 248 12.69 4.57 -15.65
N HIS A 249 12.36 3.32 -15.90
CA HIS A 249 13.38 2.29 -15.95
C HIS A 249 14.30 2.68 -17.11
N VAL A 250 15.40 3.35 -16.77
CA VAL A 250 16.50 3.55 -17.69
C VAL A 250 17.09 2.16 -17.92
N THR A 251 16.54 1.44 -18.89
CA THR A 251 17.21 0.26 -19.43
C THR A 251 18.46 0.79 -20.11
N ARG A 252 19.59 0.83 -19.37
CA ARG A 252 20.91 1.07 -19.95
C ARG A 252 21.17 -0.12 -20.88
N ASN A 253 20.75 0.02 -22.14
CA ASN A 253 21.23 -0.83 -23.21
C ASN A 253 22.74 -0.57 -23.33
N ARG A 254 23.54 -1.38 -22.63
CA ARG A 254 24.96 -1.54 -22.95
C ARG A 254 25.00 -2.25 -24.31
N GLN A 255 24.88 -1.48 -25.38
CA GLN A 255 25.43 -1.89 -26.66
C GLN A 255 26.94 -2.07 -26.41
N LYS A 256 27.37 -3.33 -26.34
CA LYS A 256 28.77 -3.68 -26.50
C LYS A 256 29.16 -3.27 -27.91
N GLU A 257 29.72 -2.07 -28.07
CA GLU A 257 30.54 -1.77 -29.22
C GLU A 257 31.75 -2.71 -29.16
N ALA A 258 31.68 -3.79 -29.93
CA ALA A 258 32.84 -4.60 -30.25
C ALA A 258 33.76 -3.75 -31.13
N ILE A 259 34.69 -3.04 -30.51
CA ILE A 259 35.84 -2.47 -31.22
C ILE A 259 36.71 -3.66 -31.62
N ALA A 260 36.63 -4.04 -32.89
CA ALA A 260 37.61 -4.92 -33.51
C ALA A 260 38.94 -4.15 -33.60
N VAL A 261 39.83 -4.34 -32.63
CA VAL A 261 41.22 -3.93 -32.74
C VAL A 261 41.97 -5.06 -33.46
N MET A 262 42.29 -4.81 -34.73
CA MET A 262 43.30 -5.60 -35.45
C MET A 262 44.62 -5.47 -34.68
N GLY A 263 45.11 -6.59 -34.16
CA GLY A 263 46.41 -6.67 -33.52
C GLY A 263 47.53 -6.49 -34.55
N ASN A 264 48.41 -5.53 -34.29
CA ASN A 264 49.79 -5.57 -34.72
C ASN A 264 50.67 -5.11 -33.56
N ASP A 265 51.65 -5.97 -33.26
CA ASP A 265 52.98 -5.72 -32.72
C ASP A 265 53.22 -5.01 -31.37
N SER A 266 53.87 -5.82 -30.51
CA SER A 266 55.06 -5.52 -29.70
C SER A 266 55.17 -4.19 -28.95
N GLY A 267 55.22 -4.29 -27.62
CA GLY A 267 55.82 -3.22 -26.80
C GLY A 267 55.60 -3.40 -25.32
N GLN A 268 56.63 -3.86 -24.62
CA GLN A 268 56.74 -3.78 -23.15
C GLN A 268 56.47 -2.35 -22.67
N LYS A 269 55.80 -2.20 -21.51
CA LYS A 269 56.11 -1.12 -20.57
C LYS A 269 55.60 -1.40 -19.15
N GLU A 270 56.56 -1.23 -18.25
CA GLU A 270 56.56 -1.16 -16.78
C GLU A 270 55.25 -0.77 -16.08
N LEU A 271 54.94 -1.55 -15.04
CA LEU A 271 54.10 -1.15 -13.90
C LEU A 271 54.94 -0.25 -12.97
N VAL A 272 54.52 1.00 -12.81
CA VAL A 272 54.94 1.86 -11.70
C VAL A 272 53.77 1.93 -10.72
N GLU A 273 53.92 1.28 -9.57
CA GLU A 273 53.09 1.51 -8.39
C GLU A 273 53.30 2.94 -7.89
N LEU A 274 52.22 3.70 -7.76
CA LEU A 274 52.23 4.94 -6.98
C LEU A 274 51.43 4.71 -5.69
N ASP A 275 52.18 4.40 -4.64
CA ASP A 275 51.77 4.51 -3.24
C ASP A 275 51.69 6.00 -2.87
N SER A 276 50.57 6.42 -2.28
CA SER A 276 50.51 7.70 -1.57
C SER A 276 49.56 7.61 -0.37
N ARG A 277 50.10 7.13 0.74
CA ARG A 277 49.66 7.50 2.10
C ARG A 277 50.19 8.89 2.41
N ILE A 278 49.38 9.81 2.94
CA ILE A 278 49.73 10.82 3.97
C ILE A 278 48.41 11.25 4.70
N PRO A 279 48.44 11.59 6.01
CA PRO A 279 47.35 11.36 6.97
C PRO A 279 46.64 12.61 7.53
N GLU A 280 45.59 12.31 8.31
CA GLU A 280 45.03 12.95 9.52
C GLU A 280 45.21 14.45 9.81
N ALA A 281 44.07 15.11 10.11
CA ALA A 281 43.76 15.98 11.27
C ALA A 281 42.51 16.81 10.93
N GLY A 282 41.52 17.11 11.78
CA GLY A 282 41.31 16.89 13.20
C GLY A 282 40.00 17.55 13.65
N ALA A 283 39.40 16.96 14.68
CA ALA A 283 38.67 17.54 15.81
C ALA A 283 37.73 18.79 15.70
N VAL A 284 36.46 18.54 16.06
CA VAL A 284 35.73 19.09 17.25
C VAL A 284 35.09 20.50 17.23
N GLN A 285 33.77 20.46 17.51
CA GLN A 285 32.92 21.36 18.33
C GLN A 285 32.04 22.48 17.72
N LYS A 286 30.79 22.43 18.22
CA LYS A 286 29.86 23.53 18.59
C LYS A 286 29.17 24.27 17.44
N SER A 287 27.97 24.82 17.55
CA SER A 287 26.76 24.66 18.37
C SER A 287 25.87 25.86 18.00
N PHE A 288 24.55 25.69 18.09
CA PHE A 288 23.61 26.72 18.57
C PHE A 288 23.16 27.89 17.64
N LEU A 289 21.82 27.95 17.51
CA LEU A 289 20.90 29.10 17.38
C LEU A 289 20.98 30.04 16.17
N ARG A 290 19.85 30.14 15.45
CA ARG A 290 19.13 31.42 15.27
C ARG A 290 17.66 31.22 14.86
N ARG A 291 16.77 31.50 15.82
CA ARG A 291 15.43 32.08 15.59
C ARG A 291 15.60 33.59 15.55
N PHE A 292 15.12 34.27 14.50
CA PHE A 292 14.68 35.67 14.42
C PHE A 292 14.06 35.80 13.02
N PHE A 293 12.75 36.04 12.86
CA PHE A 293 12.18 37.39 12.95
C PHE A 293 10.75 37.40 13.49
N SER A 294 10.48 38.50 14.19
CA SER A 294 9.21 38.97 14.70
C SER A 294 8.97 40.36 14.10
N ILE A 295 7.70 40.68 13.82
CA ILE A 295 7.10 42.02 13.76
C ILE A 295 7.61 42.99 12.67
N CYS A 296 6.72 43.29 11.72
CA CYS A 296 6.44 44.67 11.31
C CYS A 296 4.98 44.75 10.83
N GLY A 297 4.20 45.56 11.53
CA GLY A 297 2.89 46.02 11.08
C GLY A 297 2.98 47.46 10.58
N CYS A 298 2.35 47.72 9.42
CA CYS A 298 1.82 48.97 8.87
C CYS A 298 0.97 48.47 7.67
N GLY A 299 -0.32 48.75 7.48
CA GLY A 299 -1.08 49.97 7.73
C GLY A 299 -1.10 50.84 6.47
N ALA A 300 -2.01 50.57 5.50
CA ALA A 300 -2.61 51.59 4.61
C ALA A 300 -3.61 51.01 3.57
N SER A 301 -4.79 51.65 3.54
CA SER A 301 -5.67 52.02 2.41
C SER A 301 -6.26 50.99 1.43
N ILE A 302 -7.61 50.92 1.49
CA ILE A 302 -8.55 50.49 0.45
C ILE A 302 -8.69 51.62 -0.60
N PRO A 303 -8.89 51.27 -1.88
CA PRO A 303 -9.91 51.96 -2.66
C PRO A 303 -10.88 51.03 -3.40
N ASN A 304 -12.01 51.64 -3.75
CA ASN A 304 -13.27 51.08 -4.18
C ASN A 304 -13.29 50.38 -5.54
N ALA A 305 -14.23 49.43 -5.61
CA ALA A 305 -15.15 49.08 -6.70
C ALA A 305 -14.96 49.78 -8.06
N ALA A 306 -14.78 48.94 -9.09
CA ALA A 306 -15.27 49.20 -10.44
C ALA A 306 -16.13 48.01 -10.85
N GLU A 307 -17.41 48.30 -11.09
CA GLU A 307 -18.37 47.42 -11.75
C GLU A 307 -17.95 47.20 -13.20
N VAL A 308 -17.98 45.95 -13.66
CA VAL A 308 -18.06 45.63 -15.09
C VAL A 308 -19.21 44.65 -15.25
N SER A 309 -20.28 45.14 -15.86
CA SER A 309 -21.41 44.38 -16.36
C SER A 309 -21.05 43.80 -17.73
N LEU A 310 -21.22 42.48 -17.88
CA LEU A 310 -21.31 41.84 -19.19
C LEU A 310 -22.43 40.80 -19.16
N SER A 311 -23.28 40.90 -20.18
CA SER A 311 -24.54 40.21 -20.38
C SER A 311 -24.38 38.73 -20.72
N ALA A 312 -25.42 37.98 -20.34
CA ALA A 312 -25.61 36.58 -20.69
C ALA A 312 -25.90 36.38 -22.18
N GLU A 313 -25.27 35.35 -22.76
CA GLU A 313 -25.82 34.54 -23.85
C GLU A 313 -25.40 33.08 -23.64
N THR A 314 -26.16 32.17 -24.24
CA THR A 314 -26.44 30.82 -23.72
C THR A 314 -25.92 29.76 -24.68
N ILE A 315 -25.63 28.56 -24.13
CA ILE A 315 -25.50 27.22 -24.74
C ILE A 315 -24.16 26.87 -25.42
N ASP A 316 -23.37 25.99 -24.79
CA ASP A 316 -23.04 24.65 -25.32
C ASP A 316 -22.30 23.76 -24.29
N ALA A 317 -22.42 22.45 -24.50
CA ALA A 317 -22.19 21.30 -23.60
C ALA A 317 -20.89 21.27 -22.74
N PRO A 318 -20.87 20.53 -21.61
CA PRO A 318 -19.66 20.37 -20.81
C PRO A 318 -18.64 19.50 -21.56
N VAL A 319 -17.60 20.15 -22.07
CA VAL A 319 -16.34 19.49 -22.45
C VAL A 319 -15.61 19.14 -21.15
N ALA A 320 -15.38 17.84 -20.92
CA ALA A 320 -14.50 17.39 -19.85
C ALA A 320 -13.09 17.93 -20.12
N VAL A 321 -12.65 18.89 -19.29
CA VAL A 321 -11.32 19.48 -19.37
C VAL A 321 -10.31 18.49 -18.78
N ASN A 322 -9.65 17.72 -19.63
CA ASN A 322 -8.40 17.06 -19.27
C ASN A 322 -7.29 18.12 -19.21
N VAL A 323 -6.99 18.63 -18.02
CA VAL A 323 -5.78 19.42 -17.78
C VAL A 323 -4.58 18.48 -17.83
N VAL A 324 -4.00 18.30 -19.01
CA VAL A 324 -2.67 17.69 -19.14
C VAL A 324 -1.65 18.79 -18.85
N ALA A 325 -1.26 18.92 -17.58
CA ALA A 325 -0.14 19.75 -17.18
C ALA A 325 1.17 19.04 -17.55
N ASP A 326 1.74 19.42 -18.69
CA ASP A 326 3.10 19.06 -19.08
C ASP A 326 4.06 19.81 -18.14
N SER A 327 4.72 19.11 -17.20
CA SER A 327 5.67 19.74 -16.29
C SER A 327 6.90 18.88 -16.02
N LYS A 328 8.06 19.46 -16.33
CA LYS A 328 9.38 19.01 -15.88
C LYS A 328 9.40 19.03 -14.34
N SER A 329 9.62 17.88 -13.74
CA SER A 329 9.42 17.65 -12.31
C SER A 329 10.55 18.24 -11.45
N THR A 330 10.20 19.27 -10.68
CA THR A 330 10.86 19.62 -9.41
C THR A 330 9.96 20.47 -8.49
N SER A 331 8.80 20.97 -8.96
CA SER A 331 7.89 21.83 -8.17
C SER A 331 6.76 21.09 -7.42
N ALA A 332 6.47 19.83 -7.74
CA ALA A 332 5.30 19.11 -7.17
C ALA A 332 5.45 18.65 -5.70
N LYS A 333 6.63 18.83 -5.10
CA LYS A 333 6.85 18.51 -3.67
C LYS A 333 6.50 19.67 -2.73
N THR A 334 6.60 20.90 -3.21
CA THR A 334 6.33 22.09 -2.38
C THR A 334 4.82 22.38 -2.29
N ALA A 335 4.06 22.08 -3.35
CA ALA A 335 2.62 22.37 -3.44
C ALA A 335 1.75 21.59 -2.42
N ALA A 336 2.04 20.31 -2.15
CA ALA A 336 1.23 19.50 -1.22
C ALA A 336 1.30 19.96 0.24
N PHE A 337 2.36 20.69 0.62
CA PHE A 337 2.44 21.29 1.97
C PHE A 337 1.62 22.57 2.08
N GLU A 338 1.32 23.25 0.97
CA GLU A 338 0.52 24.47 0.96
C GLU A 338 -0.99 24.18 1.07
N SER A 339 -1.46 23.01 0.59
CA SER A 339 -2.86 22.58 0.71
C SER A 339 -3.24 22.01 2.08
N GLY A 340 -2.25 21.77 2.96
CA GLY A 340 -2.47 21.20 4.29
C GLY A 340 -2.83 19.71 4.30
N VAL A 341 -2.67 19.00 3.17
CA VAL A 341 -2.92 17.57 3.04
C VAL A 341 -1.59 16.81 3.16
N PRO A 342 -1.37 15.99 4.22
CA PRO A 342 -0.09 15.35 4.47
C PRO A 342 0.08 14.04 3.68
N TYR A 343 -0.58 13.88 2.54
CA TYR A 343 -0.49 12.68 1.71
C TYR A 343 -0.85 12.98 0.25
N THR A 344 -0.39 12.13 -0.66
CA THR A 344 -0.86 12.08 -2.04
C THR A 344 -1.92 11.00 -2.20
N VAL A 345 -2.87 11.22 -3.11
CA VAL A 345 -3.96 10.27 -3.37
C VAL A 345 -3.75 9.61 -4.73
N GLN A 346 -3.92 8.29 -4.82
CA GLN A 346 -3.92 7.57 -6.08
C GLN A 346 -5.08 6.57 -6.12
N VAL A 347 -5.96 6.71 -7.12
CA VAL A 347 -7.00 5.73 -7.41
C VAL A 347 -6.42 4.65 -8.31
N LEU A 348 -6.28 3.44 -7.77
CA LEU A 348 -5.68 2.30 -8.46
C LEU A 348 -6.73 1.53 -9.28
N THR A 349 -7.95 1.43 -8.76
CA THR A 349 -9.07 0.79 -9.46
C THR A 349 -10.37 1.55 -9.18
N ILE A 350 -11.31 1.49 -10.10
CA ILE A 350 -12.67 2.01 -9.92
C ILE A 350 -13.70 0.88 -10.01
N ALA A 351 -14.81 0.98 -9.29
CA ALA A 351 -15.98 0.17 -9.53
C ALA A 351 -16.90 0.90 -10.53
N ASP A 352 -17.06 0.34 -11.73
CA ASP A 352 -17.90 0.94 -12.79
C ASP A 352 -19.28 0.26 -12.90
N GLN A 353 -19.46 -0.90 -12.27
CA GLN A 353 -20.72 -1.63 -12.20
C GLN A 353 -20.88 -2.24 -10.81
N ALA A 354 -22.10 -2.18 -10.25
CA ALA A 354 -22.47 -2.84 -9.00
C ALA A 354 -23.85 -3.50 -9.15
N ASP A 355 -23.99 -4.73 -8.66
CA ASP A 355 -25.23 -5.52 -8.67
C ASP A 355 -25.92 -5.56 -10.06
N ASN A 356 -25.09 -5.73 -11.10
CA ASN A 356 -25.44 -5.71 -12.53
C ASN A 356 -25.86 -4.35 -13.11
N SER A 357 -25.84 -3.27 -12.32
CA SER A 357 -26.17 -1.92 -12.77
C SER A 357 -24.92 -1.07 -12.95
N GLN A 358 -24.90 -0.22 -13.98
CA GLN A 358 -23.81 0.73 -14.19
C GLN A 358 -23.80 1.75 -13.05
N ILE A 359 -22.63 2.06 -12.51
CA ILE A 359 -22.46 3.16 -11.57
C ILE A 359 -22.51 4.47 -12.36
N THR A 360 -23.36 5.38 -11.92
CA THR A 360 -23.55 6.72 -12.50
C THR A 360 -23.51 7.79 -11.41
N GLU A 361 -23.61 9.06 -11.78
CA GLU A 361 -23.65 10.19 -10.83
C GLU A 361 -24.83 10.11 -9.84
N SER A 362 -25.88 9.34 -10.15
CA SER A 362 -27.01 9.15 -9.23
C SER A 362 -26.60 8.52 -7.89
N TYR A 363 -25.47 7.80 -7.85
CA TYR A 363 -24.92 7.26 -6.61
C TYR A 363 -24.38 8.36 -5.66
N LEU A 364 -24.20 9.58 -6.15
CA LEU A 364 -23.66 10.70 -5.39
C LEU A 364 -24.74 11.69 -4.91
N GLU A 365 -25.98 11.56 -5.38
CA GLU A 365 -27.06 12.52 -5.10
C GLU A 365 -27.29 12.73 -3.58
N GLU A 366 -27.10 11.69 -2.77
CA GLU A 366 -27.25 11.76 -1.31
C GLU A 366 -25.97 12.21 -0.57
N ALA A 367 -24.81 12.20 -1.24
CA ALA A 367 -23.50 12.45 -0.64
C ALA A 367 -23.08 13.92 -0.64
N GLY A 368 -23.83 14.78 -1.33
CA GLY A 368 -23.64 16.24 -1.39
C GLY A 368 -22.69 16.69 -2.50
N ASP A 369 -22.57 18.01 -2.68
CA ASP A 369 -21.85 18.60 -3.82
C ASP A 369 -20.32 18.45 -3.73
N ASP A 370 -19.76 17.99 -2.61
CA ASP A 370 -18.32 17.93 -2.37
C ASP A 370 -17.68 16.56 -2.68
N VAL A 371 -18.42 15.66 -3.33
CA VAL A 371 -17.90 14.35 -3.78
C VAL A 371 -17.80 14.25 -5.29
N ILE A 372 -16.98 13.30 -5.76
CA ILE A 372 -16.80 13.05 -7.20
C ILE A 372 -16.90 11.57 -7.52
N LEU A 373 -17.14 11.22 -8.78
CA LEU A 373 -16.74 9.91 -9.28
C LEU A 373 -15.24 9.89 -9.49
N CYS A 374 -14.59 8.80 -9.09
CA CYS A 374 -13.15 8.64 -9.20
C CYS A 374 -12.77 8.23 -10.63
N ALA A 375 -11.62 8.72 -11.10
CA ALA A 375 -10.95 8.19 -12.28
C ALA A 375 -9.70 7.42 -11.84
N ALA A 376 -9.56 6.17 -12.27
CA ALA A 376 -8.33 5.42 -12.06
C ALA A 376 -7.26 5.90 -13.03
N ALA A 377 -6.01 5.96 -12.57
CA ALA A 377 -4.92 6.45 -13.38
C ALA A 377 -4.76 5.68 -14.69
N GLY A 378 -4.69 6.41 -15.81
CA GLY A 378 -4.52 5.82 -17.13
C GLY A 378 -5.76 5.09 -17.67
N LEU A 379 -6.95 5.37 -17.12
CA LEU A 379 -8.24 4.95 -17.66
C LEU A 379 -9.09 6.16 -18.07
N ASP A 380 -9.80 6.03 -19.18
CA ASP A 380 -10.81 7.00 -19.64
C ASP A 380 -12.22 6.60 -19.13
N LYS A 381 -12.30 6.25 -17.85
CA LYS A 381 -13.53 5.80 -17.20
C LYS A 381 -13.60 6.33 -15.79
N THR A 382 -14.82 6.57 -15.33
CA THR A 382 -15.13 6.99 -13.97
C THR A 382 -16.02 5.98 -13.27
N GLY A 383 -15.97 5.97 -11.94
CA GLY A 383 -16.76 5.08 -11.11
C GLY A 383 -16.59 5.38 -9.64
N LEU A 384 -17.12 4.50 -8.78
CA LEU A 384 -16.82 4.57 -7.35
C LEU A 384 -15.36 4.14 -7.11
N ALA A 385 -14.79 4.55 -5.99
CA ALA A 385 -13.45 4.14 -5.62
C ALA A 385 -13.44 2.62 -5.36
N GLY A 386 -12.58 1.89 -6.09
CA GLY A 386 -12.33 0.49 -5.83
C GLY A 386 -11.17 0.33 -4.84
N HIS A 387 -9.98 0.73 -5.28
CA HIS A 387 -8.77 0.78 -4.46
C HIS A 387 -8.17 2.18 -4.49
N VAL A 388 -7.87 2.73 -3.32
CA VAL A 388 -7.22 4.03 -3.17
C VAL A 388 -5.99 3.88 -2.29
N LEU A 389 -4.86 4.38 -2.78
CA LEU A 389 -3.61 4.48 -2.06
C LEU A 389 -3.41 5.91 -1.58
N LEU A 390 -3.22 6.08 -0.27
CA LEU A 390 -2.70 7.32 0.31
C LEU A 390 -1.22 7.11 0.62
N GLU A 391 -0.37 8.01 0.13
CA GLU A 391 1.08 7.97 0.35
C GLU A 391 1.54 9.21 1.12
N TYR A 392 2.10 8.98 2.31
CA TYR A 392 2.56 10.05 3.18
C TYR A 392 3.99 10.49 2.81
N PRO A 393 4.42 11.69 3.22
CA PRO A 393 5.79 12.14 3.10
C PRO A 393 6.78 11.15 3.72
N PRO A 394 8.05 11.19 3.27
CA PRO A 394 9.13 10.48 3.95
C PRO A 394 9.24 10.84 5.42
N ILE A 395 9.54 9.85 6.26
CA ILE A 395 9.84 10.09 7.68
C ILE A 395 11.15 10.89 7.77
N ALA A 396 11.09 12.06 8.41
CA ALA A 396 12.16 13.07 8.40
C ALA A 396 13.48 12.57 9.02
N ASP A 397 13.42 11.69 10.00
CA ASP A 397 14.58 11.20 10.76
C ASP A 397 15.21 9.92 10.18
N GLN A 398 15.06 9.68 8.88
CA GLN A 398 15.77 8.60 8.23
C GLN A 398 17.28 8.91 8.22
N PRO A 399 18.15 7.98 8.66
CA PRO A 399 19.57 8.16 8.49
C PRO A 399 19.87 8.40 7.00
N PRO A 400 20.85 9.28 6.69
CA PRO A 400 21.26 9.48 5.31
C PRO A 400 21.62 8.13 4.70
N LYS A 401 21.12 7.88 3.49
CA LYS A 401 21.41 6.64 2.76
C LYS A 401 22.90 6.57 2.47
N GLU A 402 23.46 5.37 2.57
CA GLU A 402 24.80 5.10 2.07
C GLU A 402 24.82 5.33 0.55
N GLU A 403 25.93 5.85 0.02
CA GLU A 403 26.04 6.31 -1.38
C GLU A 403 25.73 5.19 -2.40
N ASP A 404 25.86 3.92 -2.02
CA ASP A 404 25.56 2.76 -2.87
C ASP A 404 24.06 2.36 -2.89
N GLU A 405 23.20 3.03 -2.12
CA GLU A 405 21.73 2.78 -2.05
C GLU A 405 20.91 3.79 -2.89
N GLU A 406 21.46 4.35 -3.99
CA GLU A 406 20.82 5.39 -4.83
C GLU A 406 19.40 5.04 -5.32
N ASP A 407 19.09 3.76 -5.52
CA ASP A 407 17.79 3.30 -6.02
C ASP A 407 16.72 3.09 -4.95
N ASP A 408 17.06 3.25 -3.66
CA ASP A 408 16.05 3.07 -2.64
C ASP A 408 15.15 4.31 -2.58
N GLU A 409 13.86 4.15 -2.84
CA GLU A 409 12.85 5.13 -2.44
C GLU A 409 12.87 5.37 -0.92
N PRO A 410 12.56 6.58 -0.44
CA PRO A 410 12.46 6.84 1.00
C PRO A 410 11.30 6.05 1.63
N ILE A 411 11.47 5.67 2.91
CA ILE A 411 10.43 4.96 3.66
C ILE A 411 9.25 5.90 3.89
N ARG A 412 8.04 5.41 3.61
CA ARG A 412 6.78 6.17 3.69
C ARG A 412 5.69 5.32 4.31
N GLY A 413 4.86 5.95 5.13
CA GLY A 413 3.58 5.40 5.54
C GLY A 413 2.60 5.36 4.37
N ARG A 414 1.82 4.29 4.30
CA ARG A 414 0.81 4.10 3.25
C ARG A 414 -0.49 3.60 3.85
N ILE A 415 -1.61 4.11 3.33
CA ILE A 415 -2.94 3.55 3.58
C ILE A 415 -3.48 3.03 2.25
N LEU A 416 -3.82 1.74 2.19
CA LEU A 416 -4.52 1.14 1.05
C LEU A 416 -5.94 0.82 1.47
N ALA A 417 -6.88 1.60 0.94
CA ALA A 417 -8.32 1.42 1.12
C ALA A 417 -8.89 0.57 -0.02
N SER A 418 -9.77 -0.38 0.30
CA SER A 418 -10.47 -1.23 -0.69
C SER A 418 -11.97 -1.33 -0.40
N CYS A 419 -12.79 -1.29 -1.45
CA CYS A 419 -14.25 -1.45 -1.32
C CYS A 419 -14.66 -2.90 -1.02
N GLY A 420 -13.82 -3.91 -1.29
CA GLY A 420 -14.15 -5.31 -1.08
C GLY A 420 -13.06 -6.09 -0.36
N HIS A 421 -13.34 -7.37 -0.08
CA HIS A 421 -12.37 -8.26 0.53
C HIS A 421 -11.39 -8.83 -0.51
N TRP A 422 -10.12 -8.96 -0.12
CA TRP A 422 -9.08 -9.56 -0.99
C TRP A 422 -9.36 -11.01 -1.35
N ILE A 423 -10.07 -11.73 -0.48
CA ILE A 423 -10.44 -13.14 -0.70
C ILE A 423 -11.57 -13.31 -1.72
N GLU A 424 -12.27 -12.23 -2.08
CA GLU A 424 -13.51 -12.25 -2.87
C GLU A 424 -13.31 -11.88 -4.34
N LEU A 425 -12.08 -11.86 -4.84
CA LEU A 425 -11.87 -11.90 -6.29
C LEU A 425 -12.63 -13.11 -6.84
N MET A 426 -13.54 -12.86 -7.79
CA MET A 426 -14.38 -13.91 -8.36
C MET A 426 -13.94 -14.25 -9.78
N LYS A 427 -13.57 -13.25 -10.58
CA LYS A 427 -13.22 -13.44 -11.99
C LYS A 427 -12.19 -12.42 -12.46
N VAL A 428 -10.93 -12.83 -12.57
CA VAL A 428 -9.86 -12.06 -13.19
C VAL A 428 -9.91 -12.25 -14.71
N ASP A 429 -9.86 -11.14 -15.45
CA ASP A 429 -9.75 -11.17 -16.91
C ASP A 429 -8.34 -11.58 -17.33
N THR A 430 -8.17 -12.85 -17.70
CA THR A 430 -6.89 -13.46 -18.06
C THR A 430 -7.08 -14.59 -19.09
N ASN A 431 -5.97 -15.11 -19.60
CA ASN A 431 -5.92 -16.26 -20.50
C ASN A 431 -4.90 -17.30 -20.00
N VAL A 432 -4.94 -18.51 -20.56
CA VAL A 432 -4.11 -19.64 -20.12
C VAL A 432 -2.62 -19.32 -20.21
N ASP A 433 -2.15 -18.77 -21.33
CA ASP A 433 -0.73 -18.48 -21.53
C ASP A 433 -0.24 -17.44 -20.52
N ARG A 434 -1.04 -16.41 -20.27
CA ARG A 434 -0.72 -15.37 -19.30
C ARG A 434 -0.70 -15.90 -17.87
N LEU A 435 -1.71 -16.70 -17.50
CA LEU A 435 -1.76 -17.37 -16.20
C LEU A 435 -0.52 -18.23 -15.97
N LEU A 436 -0.17 -19.09 -16.93
CA LEU A 436 0.99 -19.99 -16.80
C LEU A 436 2.31 -19.23 -16.77
N HIS A 437 2.44 -18.13 -17.54
CA HIS A 437 3.61 -17.28 -17.49
C HIS A 437 3.79 -16.60 -16.12
N VAL A 438 2.70 -16.08 -15.53
CA VAL A 438 2.76 -15.50 -14.18
C VAL A 438 3.05 -16.59 -13.14
N ALA A 439 2.38 -17.75 -13.23
CA ALA A 439 2.62 -18.87 -12.32
C ALA A 439 4.06 -19.38 -12.38
N GLU A 440 4.66 -19.45 -13.57
CA GLU A 440 6.06 -19.81 -13.77
C GLU A 440 7.00 -18.84 -13.06
N ARG A 441 6.74 -17.53 -13.17
CA ARG A 441 7.53 -16.50 -12.50
C ARG A 441 7.40 -16.58 -10.98
N GLU A 442 6.17 -16.73 -10.47
CA GLU A 442 5.89 -16.63 -9.03
C GLU A 442 6.24 -17.90 -8.25
N TRP A 443 5.92 -19.08 -8.80
CA TRP A 443 6.14 -20.35 -8.12
C TRP A 443 7.39 -21.08 -8.62
N GLY A 444 7.89 -20.73 -9.81
CA GLY A 444 8.98 -21.46 -10.47
C GLY A 444 8.49 -22.72 -11.19
N VAL A 445 9.10 -23.02 -12.34
CA VAL A 445 8.73 -24.16 -13.22
C VAL A 445 8.72 -25.50 -12.47
N LYS A 446 9.58 -25.69 -11.47
CA LYS A 446 9.70 -26.97 -10.75
C LYS A 446 8.73 -27.11 -9.57
N SER A 447 7.97 -26.07 -9.24
CA SER A 447 7.04 -26.15 -8.11
C SER A 447 5.87 -27.10 -8.40
N PRO A 448 5.41 -27.86 -7.39
CA PRO A 448 4.19 -28.66 -7.52
C PRO A 448 2.98 -27.82 -7.95
N GLN A 449 2.86 -26.58 -7.46
CA GLN A 449 1.77 -25.65 -7.78
C GLN A 449 1.73 -25.34 -9.28
N TYR A 450 2.87 -24.93 -9.87
CA TYR A 450 2.94 -24.67 -11.32
C TYR A 450 2.64 -25.92 -12.15
N GLN A 451 3.20 -27.07 -11.77
CA GLN A 451 2.99 -28.33 -12.49
C GLN A 451 1.51 -28.75 -12.47
N ASN A 452 0.85 -28.62 -11.33
CA ASN A 452 -0.59 -28.90 -11.19
C ASN A 452 -1.42 -27.92 -12.01
N ALA A 453 -1.13 -26.62 -11.94
CA ALA A 453 -1.83 -25.62 -12.74
C ALA A 453 -1.70 -25.90 -14.24
N LYS A 454 -0.48 -26.16 -14.72
CA LYS A 454 -0.19 -26.51 -16.11
C LYS A 454 -0.93 -27.76 -16.55
N MET A 455 -0.90 -28.83 -15.75
CA MET A 455 -1.60 -30.07 -16.04
C MET A 455 -3.12 -29.89 -16.11
N GLU A 456 -3.72 -29.17 -15.15
CA GLU A 456 -5.16 -28.87 -15.14
C GLU A 456 -5.58 -27.99 -16.33
N MET A 457 -4.73 -27.05 -16.76
CA MET A 457 -4.97 -26.23 -17.96
C MET A 457 -4.90 -27.04 -19.26
N MET A 458 -3.91 -27.93 -19.38
CA MET A 458 -3.68 -28.72 -20.59
C MET A 458 -4.69 -29.86 -20.76
N ASN A 459 -5.19 -30.42 -19.65
CA ASN A 459 -6.19 -31.49 -19.69
C ASN A 459 -7.61 -30.98 -19.94
N ALA A 460 -7.88 -29.69 -19.71
CA ALA A 460 -9.18 -29.10 -19.97
C ALA A 460 -9.30 -28.71 -21.45
N THR A 461 -10.43 -29.04 -22.09
CA THR A 461 -10.73 -28.62 -23.46
C THR A 461 -10.71 -27.09 -23.56
N ALA A 462 -10.04 -26.56 -24.58
CA ALA A 462 -9.94 -25.11 -24.81
C ALA A 462 -11.33 -24.45 -24.86
N GLY A 463 -11.50 -23.36 -24.09
CA GLY A 463 -12.75 -22.61 -23.99
C GLY A 463 -13.84 -23.25 -23.12
N SER A 464 -13.62 -24.46 -22.60
CA SER A 464 -14.59 -25.15 -21.74
C SER A 464 -14.83 -24.43 -20.41
N THR A 465 -15.99 -24.67 -19.80
CA THR A 465 -16.31 -24.19 -18.45
C THR A 465 -15.26 -24.65 -17.43
N MET A 466 -14.81 -25.90 -17.53
CA MET A 466 -13.75 -26.47 -16.69
C MET A 466 -12.43 -25.68 -16.81
N GLN A 467 -12.01 -25.32 -18.03
CA GLN A 467 -10.80 -24.51 -18.22
C GLN A 467 -10.96 -23.13 -17.57
N LYS A 468 -12.12 -22.49 -17.73
CA LYS A 468 -12.40 -21.19 -17.10
C LYS A 468 -12.39 -21.28 -15.58
N GLU A 469 -13.01 -22.30 -14.99
CA GLU A 469 -13.04 -22.53 -13.55
C GLU A 469 -11.63 -22.78 -12.99
N ASN A 470 -10.86 -23.66 -13.63
CA ASN A 470 -9.49 -23.90 -13.23
C ASN A 470 -8.63 -22.62 -13.37
N MET A 471 -8.82 -21.84 -14.43
CA MET A 471 -8.10 -20.58 -14.64
C MET A 471 -8.37 -19.59 -13.52
N GLN A 472 -9.63 -19.45 -13.09
CA GLN A 472 -10.00 -18.59 -11.96
C GLN A 472 -9.45 -19.12 -10.62
N LYS A 473 -9.55 -20.44 -10.38
CA LYS A 473 -8.97 -21.09 -9.20
C LYS A 473 -7.48 -20.75 -9.05
N TRP A 474 -6.69 -20.96 -10.10
CA TRP A 474 -5.24 -20.71 -10.05
C TRP A 474 -4.89 -19.21 -10.03
N SER A 475 -5.67 -18.36 -10.71
CA SER A 475 -5.52 -16.91 -10.62
C SER A 475 -5.75 -16.40 -9.19
N HIS A 476 -6.81 -16.87 -8.52
CA HIS A 476 -7.05 -16.53 -7.12
C HIS A 476 -5.93 -17.01 -6.22
N GLN A 477 -5.46 -18.25 -6.41
CA GLN A 477 -4.37 -18.77 -5.62
C GLN A 477 -3.09 -17.92 -5.77
N LEU A 478 -2.75 -17.49 -6.99
CA LEU A 478 -1.61 -16.60 -7.23
C LEU A 478 -1.74 -15.28 -6.50
N VAL A 479 -2.92 -14.65 -6.51
CA VAL A 479 -3.11 -13.36 -5.82
C VAL A 479 -3.14 -13.53 -4.30
N GLN A 480 -3.79 -14.59 -3.81
CA GLN A 480 -4.02 -14.85 -2.39
C GLN A 480 -2.77 -15.34 -1.63
N SER A 481 -1.83 -15.99 -2.33
CA SER A 481 -0.56 -16.43 -1.75
C SER A 481 0.47 -15.30 -1.66
N ARG A 482 0.18 -14.10 -2.14
CA ARG A 482 1.13 -12.98 -2.16
C ARG A 482 0.95 -12.07 -0.97
N ALA A 483 2.08 -11.66 -0.40
CA ALA A 483 2.09 -10.61 0.62
C ALA A 483 1.43 -9.34 0.06
N PRO A 484 0.73 -8.57 0.89
CA PRO A 484 0.09 -7.33 0.47
C PRO A 484 1.05 -6.19 0.12
N HIS A 485 2.36 -6.36 0.30
CA HIS A 485 3.40 -5.35 0.10
C HIS A 485 4.58 -5.93 -0.72
N LYS A 486 5.47 -5.06 -1.22
CA LYS A 486 6.71 -5.49 -1.89
C LYS A 486 7.71 -6.08 -0.90
N TYR A 487 8.41 -7.13 -1.30
CA TYR A 487 9.39 -7.82 -0.46
C TYR A 487 10.60 -6.96 -0.11
N ASN A 488 11.31 -7.36 0.95
CA ASN A 488 12.56 -6.78 1.39
C ASN A 488 13.54 -6.54 0.22
N ARG A 489 13.83 -5.27 -0.04
CA ARG A 489 14.67 -4.84 -1.17
C ARG A 489 16.09 -5.39 -1.11
N ARG A 490 16.66 -5.56 0.09
CA ARG A 490 18.00 -6.14 0.26
C ARG A 490 18.03 -7.57 -0.23
N LEU A 491 16.99 -8.35 0.10
CA LEU A 491 16.86 -9.71 -0.43
C LEU A 491 16.67 -9.69 -1.94
N VAL A 492 15.85 -8.78 -2.47
CA VAL A 492 15.63 -8.62 -3.93
C VAL A 492 16.95 -8.34 -4.65
N LYS A 493 17.72 -7.37 -4.16
CA LYS A 493 19.06 -7.03 -4.68
C LYS A 493 20.00 -8.24 -4.60
N ALA A 494 20.08 -8.91 -3.44
CA ALA A 494 20.95 -10.07 -3.24
C ALA A 494 20.60 -11.24 -4.17
N LYS A 495 19.31 -11.52 -4.38
CA LYS A 495 18.86 -12.56 -5.31
C LYS A 495 19.22 -12.21 -6.75
N LYS A 496 18.99 -10.95 -7.16
CA LYS A 496 19.34 -10.49 -8.50
C LYS A 496 20.84 -10.66 -8.76
N ALA A 497 21.68 -10.27 -7.81
CA ALA A 497 23.13 -10.46 -7.90
C ALA A 497 23.51 -11.94 -8.08
N ARG A 498 22.93 -12.86 -7.29
CA ARG A 498 23.18 -14.31 -7.43
C ARG A 498 22.74 -14.87 -8.79
N LEU A 499 21.63 -14.38 -9.34
CA LEU A 499 21.16 -14.80 -10.67
C LEU A 499 22.10 -14.31 -11.76
N GLU A 500 22.58 -13.07 -11.68
CA GLU A 500 23.56 -12.50 -12.62
C GLU A 500 24.92 -13.21 -12.55
N GLU A 501 25.34 -13.69 -11.38
CA GLU A 501 26.56 -14.51 -11.23
C GLU A 501 26.42 -15.93 -11.82
N SER A 502 25.19 -16.43 -11.95
CA SER A 502 24.91 -17.79 -12.44
C SER A 502 24.66 -17.87 -13.96
N SER A 503 24.51 -16.72 -14.63
CA SER A 503 24.27 -16.59 -16.08
C SER A 503 25.52 -16.21 -16.84
#